data_AF-A0A972WP16-F1
#
_entry.id   AF-A0A972WP16-F1
#
_cell.length_a   1.000
_cell.length_b   1.000
_cell.length_c   1.000
_cell.angle_alpha   90.00
_cell.angle_beta   90.00
_cell.angle_gamma   90.00
#
_symmetry.space_group_name_H-M   'P 1'
#
loop_
_entity.id
_entity.type
_entity.pdbx_description
1 polymer ?
#
loop_
_entity_poly.entity_id
_entity_poly.type
_entity_poly.pdbx_seq_one_letter_code
_entity_poly.pdbx_strand_id
1 'polypeptide(L)'
;MNFRYLAIAGTALMMASLPGAGQAAEVIELTQTGCQFLEPEGTDHQYTTKQKADCEAINAKTAEERLAKAKVMTLQPGDYVFRVTNKNVPYELGFWLRDKDYDWRNPVHKLTKTSVSGGGLATGKSGDYTVSLKPGDYLFSCPLNTTPDYRIIVPEG
;
A
#
# COMPACT_ATOMS: atom_id res chain seq x y z
N MET A 1 13.01 59.68 47.74
CA MET A 1 12.02 60.25 46.78
C MET A 1 11.75 59.20 45.71
N ASN A 2 10.57 58.60 45.77
CA ASN A 2 9.82 57.81 44.77
C ASN A 2 10.49 56.63 44.03
N PHE A 3 10.26 55.41 44.52
CA PHE A 3 10.21 54.20 43.69
C PHE A 3 8.74 53.79 43.51
N ARG A 4 8.22 53.90 42.27
CA ARG A 4 6.90 53.37 41.88
C ARG A 4 7.10 51.92 41.43
N TYR A 5 6.62 50.95 42.21
CA TYR A 5 6.50 49.58 41.75
C TYR A 5 5.12 49.40 41.11
N LEU A 6 5.07 49.25 39.78
CA LEU A 6 3.91 48.70 39.08
C LEU A 6 3.98 47.17 39.18
N ALA A 7 3.00 46.56 39.86
CA ALA A 7 2.78 45.13 39.78
C ALA A 7 2.03 44.83 38.47
N ILE A 8 2.68 44.12 37.55
CA ILE A 8 2.03 43.58 36.35
C ILE A 8 1.56 42.17 36.71
N ALA A 9 0.23 42.01 36.84
CA ALA A 9 -0.40 40.70 36.95
C ALA A 9 -0.31 40.00 35.59
N GLY A 10 0.54 38.97 35.50
CA GLY A 10 0.67 38.13 34.31
C GLY A 10 -0.45 37.10 34.26
N THR A 11 -1.42 37.29 33.38
CA THR A 11 -2.45 36.30 33.07
C THR A 11 -1.82 35.18 32.24
N ALA A 12 -1.62 34.01 32.84
CA ALA A 12 -1.19 32.81 32.12
C ALA A 12 -2.34 32.29 31.25
N LEU A 13 -2.22 32.45 29.92
CA LEU A 13 -3.12 31.85 28.95
C LEU A 13 -2.79 30.35 28.84
N MET A 14 -3.60 29.49 29.46
CA MET A 14 -3.55 28.04 29.20
C MET A 14 -4.07 27.79 27.77
N MET A 15 -3.17 27.46 26.84
CA MET A 15 -3.55 26.90 25.55
C MET A 15 -4.05 25.47 25.78
N ALA A 16 -5.37 25.28 25.69
CA ALA A 16 -5.97 23.96 25.62
C ALA A 16 -5.59 23.32 24.28
N SER A 17 -4.78 22.26 24.33
CA SER A 17 -4.51 21.39 23.20
C SER A 17 -5.79 20.66 22.80
N LEU A 18 -6.34 21.02 21.64
CA LEU A 18 -7.44 20.29 21.04
C LEU A 18 -6.97 18.87 20.67
N PRO A 19 -7.75 17.81 20.97
CA PRO A 19 -7.47 16.48 20.47
C PRO A 19 -7.59 16.47 18.94
N GLY A 20 -6.55 15.98 18.26
CA GLY A 20 -6.48 15.93 16.81
C GLY A 20 -7.64 15.14 16.21
N ALA A 21 -8.30 15.72 15.20
CA ALA A 21 -9.25 15.01 14.36
C ALA A 21 -8.52 13.82 13.70
N GLY A 22 -9.04 12.60 13.89
CA GLY A 22 -8.51 11.41 13.23
C GLY A 22 -8.51 11.64 11.72
N GLN A 23 -7.32 11.62 11.11
CA GLN A 23 -7.20 11.68 9.65
C GLN A 23 -7.90 10.44 9.08
N ALA A 24 -8.81 10.64 8.13
CA ALA A 24 -9.37 9.54 7.37
C ALA A 24 -8.22 8.83 6.64
N ALA A 25 -8.23 7.50 6.63
CA ALA A 25 -7.19 6.70 5.99
C ALA A 25 -7.02 7.11 4.52
N GLU A 26 -5.77 7.33 4.09
CA GLU A 26 -5.47 7.71 2.71
C GLU A 26 -5.81 6.56 1.77
N VAL A 27 -6.49 6.86 0.66
CA VAL A 27 -6.87 5.85 -0.34
C VAL A 27 -5.81 5.80 -1.45
N ILE A 28 -5.18 4.64 -1.60
CA ILE A 28 -4.24 4.35 -2.69
C ILE A 28 -4.98 3.55 -3.77
N GLU A 29 -5.16 4.15 -4.94
CA GLU A 29 -5.79 3.46 -6.07
C GLU A 29 -4.76 2.64 -6.85
N LEU A 30 -5.12 1.38 -7.13
CA LEU A 30 -4.31 0.44 -7.90
C LEU A 30 -5.16 -0.25 -8.98
N THR A 31 -4.60 -0.41 -10.17
CA THR A 31 -5.28 -0.97 -11.33
C THR A 31 -4.52 -2.16 -11.87
N GLN A 32 -5.19 -3.31 -11.92
CA GLN A 32 -4.69 -4.52 -12.54
C GLN A 32 -5.19 -4.65 -13.97
N THR A 33 -4.26 -4.84 -14.89
CA THR A 33 -4.51 -5.46 -16.20
C THR A 33 -3.76 -6.79 -16.26
N GLY A 34 -3.74 -7.46 -17.42
CA GLY A 34 -3.06 -8.75 -17.55
C GLY A 34 -1.62 -8.70 -17.00
N CYS A 35 -1.36 -9.51 -15.98
CA CYS A 35 -0.04 -9.78 -15.40
C CYS A 35 0.67 -8.60 -14.74
N GLN A 36 -0.01 -7.49 -14.46
CA GLN A 36 0.63 -6.29 -13.91
C GLN A 36 -0.28 -5.42 -13.05
N PHE A 37 0.34 -4.50 -12.32
CA PHE A 37 -0.29 -3.27 -11.82
C PHE A 37 0.21 -2.07 -12.63
N LEU A 38 -0.69 -1.16 -13.01
CA LEU A 38 -0.35 -0.02 -13.86
C LEU A 38 0.48 1.05 -13.14
N GLU A 39 0.16 1.32 -11.88
CA GLU A 39 0.74 2.42 -11.10
C GLU A 39 2.24 2.25 -10.84
N PRO A 40 2.74 1.08 -10.40
CA PRO A 40 4.19 0.90 -10.26
C PRO A 40 4.91 0.81 -11.60
N GLU A 41 4.26 0.35 -12.67
CA GLU A 41 4.93 0.18 -13.99
C GLU A 41 4.88 1.42 -14.88
N GLY A 42 3.92 2.33 -14.63
CA GLY A 42 3.75 3.57 -15.38
C GLY A 42 3.32 3.39 -16.84
N THR A 43 3.08 2.16 -17.28
CA THR A 43 2.65 1.83 -18.65
C THR A 43 1.77 0.58 -18.66
N ASP A 44 0.89 0.50 -19.66
CA ASP A 44 0.12 -0.71 -19.90
C ASP A 44 0.85 -1.58 -20.94
N HIS A 45 1.37 -2.74 -20.54
CA HIS A 45 1.99 -3.69 -21.47
C HIS A 45 0.99 -4.43 -22.37
N GLN A 46 -0.32 -4.25 -22.15
CA GLN A 46 -1.40 -4.80 -22.99
C GLN A 46 -1.37 -6.34 -23.09
N TYR A 47 -0.85 -7.02 -22.06
CA TYR A 47 -0.88 -8.47 -22.02
C TYR A 47 -2.32 -8.97 -21.99
N THR A 48 -2.64 -9.88 -22.92
CA THR A 48 -3.93 -10.54 -22.97
C THR A 48 -3.79 -11.92 -22.36
N THR A 49 -4.53 -12.18 -21.28
CA THR A 49 -4.52 -13.46 -20.58
C THR A 49 -5.93 -13.99 -20.37
N LYS A 50 -6.05 -15.31 -20.39
CA LYS A 50 -7.30 -16.04 -20.14
C LYS A 50 -7.22 -16.87 -18.86
N GLN A 51 -6.02 -17.11 -18.37
CA GLN A 51 -5.76 -17.88 -17.16
C GLN A 51 -4.44 -17.48 -16.50
N LYS A 52 -4.31 -17.82 -15.22
CA LYS A 52 -3.10 -17.59 -14.41
C LYS A 52 -1.79 -18.04 -15.09
N ALA A 53 -1.82 -19.20 -15.75
CA ALA A 53 -0.64 -19.78 -16.40
C ALA A 53 -0.08 -18.91 -17.54
N ASP A 54 -0.92 -18.09 -18.18
CA ASP A 54 -0.45 -17.15 -19.20
C ASP A 54 0.47 -16.10 -18.55
N CYS A 55 0.06 -15.58 -17.39
CA CYS A 55 0.87 -14.63 -16.63
C CYS A 55 2.10 -15.26 -16.00
N GLU A 56 2.04 -16.52 -15.57
CA GLU A 56 3.24 -17.26 -15.15
C GLU A 56 4.26 -17.33 -16.29
N ALA A 57 3.84 -17.69 -17.50
CA ALA A 57 4.73 -17.79 -18.65
C ALA A 57 5.28 -16.44 -19.12
N ILE A 58 4.47 -15.38 -19.06
CA ILE A 58 4.89 -14.01 -19.40
C ILE A 58 5.90 -13.50 -18.37
N ASN A 59 5.51 -13.51 -17.09
CA ASN A 59 6.32 -12.91 -16.03
C ASN A 59 7.58 -13.71 -15.72
N ALA A 60 7.64 -15.00 -16.02
CA ALA A 60 8.90 -15.75 -16.00
C ALA A 60 9.97 -15.17 -16.93
N LYS A 61 9.59 -14.39 -17.95
CA LYS A 61 10.51 -13.79 -18.92
C LYS A 61 10.68 -12.29 -18.75
N THR A 62 9.65 -11.60 -18.23
CA THR A 62 9.59 -10.14 -18.26
C THR A 62 9.63 -9.49 -16.88
N ALA A 63 9.36 -10.24 -15.80
CA ALA A 63 9.17 -9.65 -14.47
C ALA A 63 10.43 -8.98 -13.93
N GLU A 64 11.61 -9.58 -14.11
CA GLU A 64 12.86 -9.03 -13.59
C GLU A 64 13.16 -7.64 -14.19
N GLU A 65 13.09 -7.51 -15.51
CA GLU A 65 13.34 -6.25 -16.21
C GLU A 65 12.30 -5.19 -15.84
N ARG A 66 11.02 -5.58 -15.77
CA ARG A 66 9.93 -4.67 -15.38
C ARG A 66 10.07 -4.21 -13.95
N LEU A 67 10.40 -5.11 -13.03
CA LEU A 67 10.55 -4.78 -11.61
C LEU A 67 11.75 -3.87 -11.36
N ALA A 68 12.84 -4.01 -12.13
CA ALA A 68 13.98 -3.10 -12.08
C ALA A 68 13.65 -1.66 -12.49
N LYS A 69 12.61 -1.48 -13.33
CA LYS A 69 12.13 -0.17 -13.81
C LYS A 69 10.93 0.36 -13.02
N ALA A 70 10.25 -0.51 -12.28
CA ALA A 70 9.05 -0.16 -11.55
C ALA A 70 9.33 0.89 -10.47
N LYS A 71 8.42 1.87 -10.37
CA LYS A 71 8.46 2.89 -9.33
C LYS A 71 8.23 2.23 -7.97
N VAL A 72 9.14 2.53 -7.03
CA VAL A 72 8.94 2.21 -5.61
C VAL A 72 7.96 3.22 -5.02
N MET A 73 6.93 2.72 -4.35
CA MET A 73 5.96 3.56 -3.66
C MET A 73 6.50 3.92 -2.28
N THR A 74 6.69 5.20 -1.99
CA THR A 74 7.10 5.67 -0.67
C THR A 74 5.91 6.27 0.06
N LEU A 75 5.50 5.67 1.18
CA LEU A 75 4.37 6.10 2.00
C LEU A 75 4.86 6.49 3.38
N GLN A 76 4.19 7.44 4.03
CA GLN A 76 4.47 7.74 5.44
C GLN A 76 3.89 6.64 6.34
N PRO A 77 4.37 6.48 7.58
CA PRO A 77 3.70 5.61 8.54
C PRO A 77 2.25 6.06 8.76
N GLY A 78 1.29 5.13 8.70
CA GLY A 78 -0.13 5.49 8.82
C GLY A 78 -1.11 4.40 8.36
N ASP A 79 -2.39 4.75 8.41
CA ASP A 79 -3.49 3.89 7.95
C ASP A 79 -3.86 4.20 6.50
N TYR A 80 -4.01 3.15 5.71
CA TYR A 80 -4.27 3.22 4.27
C TYR A 80 -5.42 2.31 3.85
N VAL A 81 -6.09 2.68 2.77
CA VAL A 81 -6.99 1.81 2.01
C VAL A 81 -6.42 1.63 0.62
N PHE A 82 -5.99 0.42 0.28
CA PHE A 82 -5.65 0.09 -1.10
C PHE A 82 -6.94 -0.28 -1.83
N ARG A 83 -7.39 0.58 -2.75
CA ARG A 83 -8.53 0.31 -3.63
C ARG A 83 -8.02 -0.30 -4.92
N VAL A 84 -8.22 -1.60 -5.08
CA VAL A 84 -7.65 -2.37 -6.19
C VAL A 84 -8.73 -2.75 -7.20
N THR A 85 -8.52 -2.41 -8.46
CA THR A 85 -9.44 -2.67 -9.57
C THR A 85 -8.91 -3.74 -10.50
N ASN A 86 -9.71 -4.77 -10.82
CA ASN A 86 -9.47 -5.61 -11.99
C ASN A 86 -10.08 -4.92 -13.21
N LYS A 87 -9.26 -4.30 -14.07
CA LYS A 87 -9.77 -3.51 -15.20
C LYS A 87 -10.36 -4.38 -16.31
N ASN A 88 -9.65 -5.43 -16.72
CA ASN A 88 -9.98 -6.16 -17.94
C ASN A 88 -9.54 -7.63 -17.97
N VAL A 89 -9.08 -8.20 -16.86
CA VAL A 89 -8.67 -9.61 -16.82
C VAL A 89 -9.92 -10.50 -16.70
N PRO A 90 -10.13 -11.50 -17.57
CA PRO A 90 -11.38 -12.23 -17.71
C PRO A 90 -11.57 -13.35 -16.66
N TYR A 91 -10.89 -13.25 -15.52
CA TYR A 91 -11.01 -14.15 -14.39
C TYR A 91 -10.85 -13.35 -13.08
N GLU A 92 -11.28 -13.95 -11.96
CA GLU A 92 -11.19 -13.28 -10.66
C GLU A 92 -9.74 -13.05 -10.24
N LEU A 93 -9.47 -11.84 -9.79
CA LEU A 93 -8.19 -11.43 -9.24
C LEU A 93 -8.28 -11.22 -7.73
N GLY A 94 -7.13 -10.92 -7.15
CA GLY A 94 -7.01 -10.54 -5.75
C GLY A 94 -5.95 -9.48 -5.54
N PHE A 95 -5.56 -9.34 -4.29
CA PHE A 95 -4.50 -8.45 -3.85
C PHE A 95 -3.83 -9.06 -2.63
N TRP A 96 -2.52 -8.88 -2.52
CA TRP A 96 -1.76 -9.30 -1.36
C TRP A 96 -0.63 -8.31 -1.09
N LEU A 97 -0.73 -7.58 0.02
CA LEU A 97 0.30 -6.72 0.59
C LEU A 97 0.88 -7.41 1.83
N ARG A 98 2.20 -7.38 1.98
CA ARG A 98 2.91 -8.05 3.09
C ARG A 98 4.25 -7.41 3.40
N ASP A 99 4.78 -7.66 4.59
CA ASP A 99 6.20 -7.44 4.88
C ASP A 99 7.09 -8.16 3.86
N LYS A 100 8.20 -7.54 3.48
CA LYS A 100 9.11 -8.07 2.45
C LYS A 100 9.64 -9.47 2.74
N ASP A 101 9.81 -9.82 4.01
CA ASP A 101 10.32 -11.09 4.48
C ASP A 101 9.22 -11.96 5.15
N TYR A 102 7.95 -11.67 4.86
CA TYR A 102 6.83 -12.50 5.29
C TYR A 102 6.93 -13.92 4.72
N ASP A 103 6.70 -14.93 5.57
CA ASP A 103 6.65 -16.35 5.17
C ASP A 103 5.37 -16.94 5.76
N TRP A 104 4.44 -17.33 4.89
CA TRP A 104 3.15 -17.88 5.26
C TRP A 104 3.26 -19.25 5.95
N ARG A 105 4.41 -19.91 5.89
CA ARG A 105 4.68 -21.17 6.59
C ARG A 105 5.18 -20.94 8.01
N ASN A 106 5.63 -19.72 8.33
CA ASN A 106 6.10 -19.37 9.66
C ASN A 106 4.92 -18.88 10.54
N PRO A 107 4.51 -19.62 11.58
CA PRO A 107 3.40 -19.21 12.44
C PRO A 107 3.68 -17.91 13.21
N VAL A 108 4.95 -17.60 13.51
CA VAL A 108 5.33 -16.34 14.15
C VAL A 108 5.02 -15.17 13.23
N HIS A 109 5.38 -15.27 11.94
CA HIS A 109 5.11 -14.21 10.96
C HIS A 109 3.61 -13.92 10.83
N LYS A 110 2.74 -14.95 10.85
CA LYS A 110 1.28 -14.75 10.82
C LYS A 110 0.74 -13.89 11.97
N LEU A 111 1.46 -13.85 13.09
CA LEU A 111 1.05 -13.13 14.31
C LEU A 111 1.73 -11.77 14.44
N THR A 112 2.95 -11.62 13.90
CA THR A 112 3.79 -10.45 14.18
C THR A 112 4.01 -9.54 12.98
N LYS A 113 3.72 -10.02 11.77
CA LYS A 113 3.99 -9.30 10.52
C LYS A 113 2.71 -8.89 9.81
N THR A 114 2.82 -7.79 9.07
CA THR A 114 1.78 -7.28 8.19
C THR A 114 1.60 -8.23 7.02
N SER A 115 0.37 -8.70 6.83
CA SER A 115 -0.08 -9.43 5.65
C SER A 115 -1.58 -9.22 5.46
N VAL A 116 -1.95 -8.44 4.44
CA VAL A 116 -3.33 -8.14 4.06
C VAL A 116 -3.58 -8.73 2.68
N SER A 117 -4.55 -9.63 2.58
CA SER A 117 -4.89 -10.30 1.32
C SER A 117 -6.38 -10.48 1.15
N GLY A 118 -6.84 -10.50 -0.10
CA GLY A 118 -8.17 -10.97 -0.46
C GLY A 118 -8.32 -11.18 -1.96
N GLY A 119 -9.48 -11.69 -2.36
CA GLY A 119 -9.81 -12.07 -3.73
C GLY A 119 -11.20 -11.60 -4.13
N GLY A 120 -11.77 -12.20 -5.16
CA GLY A 120 -13.12 -11.88 -5.65
C GLY A 120 -13.18 -10.60 -6.48
N LEU A 121 -12.04 -10.11 -6.99
CA LEU A 121 -12.00 -8.99 -7.92
C LEU A 121 -12.39 -9.48 -9.32
N ALA A 122 -13.69 -9.63 -9.55
CA ALA A 122 -14.22 -9.94 -10.88
C ALA A 122 -13.89 -8.81 -11.89
N THR A 123 -13.98 -9.10 -13.18
CA THR A 123 -13.66 -8.13 -14.24
C THR A 123 -14.49 -6.86 -14.10
N GLY A 124 -13.80 -5.71 -14.15
CA GLY A 124 -14.39 -4.38 -13.98
C GLY A 124 -14.78 -4.03 -12.54
N LYS A 125 -14.39 -4.83 -11.53
CA LYS A 125 -14.70 -4.60 -10.12
C LYS A 125 -13.48 -4.14 -9.34
N SER A 126 -13.77 -3.42 -8.26
CA SER A 126 -12.79 -2.94 -7.29
C SER A 126 -13.05 -3.52 -5.91
N GLY A 127 -12.02 -3.62 -5.09
CA GLY A 127 -12.10 -3.99 -3.68
C GLY A 127 -11.15 -3.16 -2.83
N ASP A 128 -11.53 -2.93 -1.57
CA ASP A 128 -10.80 -2.10 -0.63
C ASP A 128 -10.08 -2.98 0.40
N TYR A 129 -8.78 -2.72 0.59
CA TYR A 129 -7.90 -3.48 1.48
C TYR A 129 -7.27 -2.52 2.47
N THR A 130 -7.73 -2.57 3.73
CA THR A 130 -7.24 -1.70 4.79
C THR A 130 -5.94 -2.24 5.37
N VAL A 131 -4.98 -1.35 5.64
CA VAL A 131 -3.70 -1.72 6.25
C VAL A 131 -3.15 -0.56 7.08
N SER A 132 -2.55 -0.89 8.22
CA SER A 132 -1.72 0.03 9.00
C SER A 132 -0.26 -0.24 8.69
N LEU A 133 0.46 0.75 8.16
CA LEU A 133 1.86 0.62 7.78
C LEU A 133 2.77 1.29 8.81
N LYS A 134 3.73 0.54 9.32
CA LYS A 134 4.85 1.03 10.15
C LYS A 134 6.10 1.22 9.28
N PRO A 135 7.14 1.94 9.75
CA PRO A 135 8.43 1.97 9.06
C PRO A 135 8.89 0.56 8.69
N GLY A 136 9.32 0.36 7.44
CA GLY A 136 9.67 -0.95 6.91
C GLY A 136 9.60 -1.07 5.39
N ASP A 137 10.02 -2.24 4.90
CA ASP A 137 9.92 -2.65 3.50
C ASP A 137 8.75 -3.61 3.31
N TYR A 138 7.88 -3.31 2.36
CA TYR A 138 6.72 -4.13 2.03
C TYR A 138 6.69 -4.49 0.54
N LEU A 139 5.95 -5.55 0.24
CA LEU A 139 5.66 -6.01 -1.10
C LEU A 139 4.16 -6.03 -1.32
N PHE A 140 3.71 -5.72 -2.53
CA PHE A 140 2.36 -6.00 -2.98
C PHE A 140 2.35 -6.69 -4.33
N SER A 141 1.34 -7.54 -4.53
CA SER A 141 1.20 -8.39 -5.72
C SER A 141 -0.23 -8.91 -5.85
N CYS A 142 -0.50 -9.64 -6.93
CA CYS A 142 -1.69 -10.47 -7.06
C CYS A 142 -1.30 -11.89 -7.49
N PRO A 143 -1.37 -12.89 -6.59
CA PRO A 143 -1.04 -14.27 -6.93
C PRO A 143 -1.90 -14.88 -8.04
N LEU A 144 -3.14 -14.40 -8.21
CA LEU A 144 -4.06 -14.89 -9.25
C LEU A 144 -3.75 -14.31 -10.64
N ASN A 145 -3.24 -13.08 -10.69
CA ASN A 145 -2.75 -12.43 -11.92
C ASN A 145 -1.24 -12.65 -12.11
N THR A 146 -0.60 -13.40 -11.20
CA THR A 146 0.84 -13.67 -11.13
C THR A 146 1.72 -12.42 -11.33
N THR A 147 1.33 -11.26 -10.81
CA THR A 147 2.13 -10.04 -10.98
C THR A 147 3.48 -10.15 -10.27
N PRO A 148 4.49 -9.35 -10.67
CA PRO A 148 5.69 -9.13 -9.86
C PRO A 148 5.36 -8.65 -8.43
N ASP A 149 6.34 -8.78 -7.54
CA ASP A 149 6.31 -8.25 -6.18
C ASP A 149 6.79 -6.79 -6.16
N TYR A 150 5.87 -5.85 -6.35
CA TYR A 150 6.17 -4.42 -6.33
C TYR A 150 6.45 -3.93 -4.92
N ARG A 151 7.27 -2.89 -4.80
CA ARG A 151 7.79 -2.42 -3.52
C ARG A 151 7.04 -1.21 -2.97
N ILE A 152 6.79 -1.26 -1.67
CA ILE A 152 6.47 -0.10 -0.85
C ILE A 152 7.60 0.09 0.17
N ILE A 153 8.06 1.32 0.36
CA ILE A 153 8.97 1.70 1.43
C ILE A 153 8.24 2.67 2.35
N VAL A 154 8.30 2.39 3.65
CA VAL A 154 7.83 3.31 4.68
C VAL A 154 9.06 3.75 5.47
N PRO A 155 9.51 5.01 5.34
CA PRO A 155 10.70 5.47 6.02
C PRO A 155 10.46 5.61 7.52
N GLU A 156 11.55 5.63 8.28
CA GLU A 156 11.53 6.19 9.64
C GLU A 156 11.14 7.68 9.55
N GLY A 157 10.28 8.12 10.46
CA GLY A 157 9.81 9.50 10.54
C GLY A 157 10.83 10.49 11.07
#